data_AF-A0A920IAL0-F1
#
_entry.id   AF-A0A920IAL0-F1
#
_cell.length_a   1.000
_cell.length_b   1.000
_cell.length_c   1.000
_cell.angle_alpha   90.00
_cell.angle_beta   90.00
_cell.angle_gamma   90.00
#
_symmetry.space_group_name_H-M   'P 1'
#
loop_
_entity.id
_entity.type
_entity.pdbx_description
1 polymer ?
#
loop_
_entity_poly.entity_id
_entity_poly.type
_entity_poly.pdbx_seq_one_letter_code
_entity_poly.pdbx_strand_id
1 'polypeptide(L)'
;MDLGALVLDIGGGTSSVALFMEGNVIYTHTIPIGGIQITKDIATVLSISAEEAERLKVFEGTVFMPETAQTKSKTAYIWNPFKRG
;
A
#
# COMPACT_ATOMS: atom_id res chain seq x y z
N MET A 1 -12.96 24.84 8.15
CA MET A 1 -12.00 24.27 7.18
C MET A 1 -12.21 22.77 7.22
N ASP A 2 -12.94 22.22 6.26
CA ASP A 2 -13.04 20.76 6.14
C ASP A 2 -11.80 20.28 5.37
N LEU A 3 -10.79 19.83 6.12
CA LEU A 3 -9.60 19.25 5.52
C LEU A 3 -10.03 17.98 4.78
N GLY A 4 -9.73 17.89 3.47
CA GLY A 4 -10.03 16.70 2.69
C GLY A 4 -9.36 15.45 3.27
N ALA A 5 -9.95 14.28 3.04
CA ALA A 5 -9.44 13.00 3.52
C ALA A 5 -9.23 12.04 2.35
N LEU A 6 -8.13 11.30 2.38
CA LEU A 6 -7.87 10.20 1.45
C LEU A 6 -7.92 8.89 2.22
N VAL A 7 -8.78 7.97 1.77
CA VAL A 7 -8.86 6.60 2.29
C VAL A 7 -8.16 5.69 1.31
N LEU A 8 -7.20 4.91 1.81
CA LEU A 8 -6.56 3.81 1.08
C LEU A 8 -7.00 2.50 1.73
N ASP A 9 -7.63 1.64 0.93
CA ASP A 9 -8.00 0.28 1.30
C ASP A 9 -7.09 -0.71 0.57
N ILE A 10 -6.41 -1.59 1.32
CA ILE A 10 -5.50 -2.60 0.79
C ILE A 10 -6.14 -3.97 1.02
N GLY A 11 -6.79 -4.49 -0.01
CA GLY A 11 -7.41 -5.81 -0.01
C GLY A 11 -6.45 -6.92 -0.43
N GLY A 12 -6.96 -8.14 -0.59
CA GLY A 12 -6.17 -9.30 -1.02
C GLY A 12 -5.67 -9.18 -2.46
N GLY A 13 -6.56 -8.88 -3.42
CA GLY A 13 -6.19 -8.80 -4.85
C GLY A 13 -6.05 -7.38 -5.41
N THR A 14 -6.59 -6.39 -4.70
CA THR A 14 -6.72 -5.01 -5.17
C THR A 14 -6.51 -4.03 -4.04
N SER A 15 -6.10 -2.82 -4.39
CA SER A 15 -6.07 -1.68 -3.48
C SER A 15 -6.89 -0.55 -4.08
N SER A 16 -7.72 0.08 -3.26
CA SER A 16 -8.64 1.12 -3.68
C SER A 16 -8.37 2.41 -2.93
N VAL A 17 -8.59 3.54 -3.61
CA VAL A 17 -8.48 4.87 -3.02
C VAL A 17 -9.79 5.62 -3.19
N ALA A 18 -10.18 6.38 -2.16
CA ALA A 18 -11.29 7.32 -2.22
C ALA A 18 -10.85 8.66 -1.60
N LEU A 19 -11.05 9.75 -2.36
CA LEU A 19 -10.78 11.10 -1.91
C LEU A 19 -12.10 11.79 -1.55
N PHE A 20 -12.14 12.37 -0.36
CA PHE A 20 -13.27 13.09 0.19
C PHE A 20 -12.93 14.57 0.35
N MET A 21 -13.83 15.45 -0.08
CA MET A 21 -13.79 16.88 0.20
C MET A 21 -15.20 17.36 0.55
N GLU A 22 -15.32 18.17 1.61
CA GLU A 22 -16.60 18.74 2.06
C GLU A 22 -17.71 17.69 2.25
N GLY A 23 -17.34 16.53 2.82
CA GLY A 23 -18.27 15.41 3.05
C GLY A 23 -18.65 14.60 1.81
N ASN A 24 -18.15 14.94 0.62
CA ASN A 24 -18.47 14.28 -0.64
C ASN A 24 -17.29 13.47 -1.18
N VAL A 25 -17.57 12.34 -1.83
CA VAL A 25 -16.57 11.59 -2.61
C VAL A 25 -16.34 12.33 -3.92
N ILE A 26 -15.09 12.66 -4.20
CA ILE A 26 -14.71 13.41 -5.41
C ILE A 26 -13.87 12.60 -6.40
N TYR A 27 -13.23 11.52 -5.94
CA TYR A 27 -12.45 10.64 -6.79
C TYR A 27 -12.36 9.25 -6.16
N THR A 28 -12.46 8.22 -7.00
CA THR A 28 -12.22 6.83 -6.62
C THR A 28 -11.40 6.13 -7.69
N HIS A 29 -10.49 5.26 -7.28
CA HIS A 29 -9.74 4.41 -8.21
C HIS A 29 -9.36 3.09 -7.55
N THR A 30 -9.22 2.05 -8.35
CA THR A 30 -8.77 0.72 -7.89
C THR A 30 -7.59 0.26 -8.74
N ILE A 31 -6.55 -0.26 -8.09
CA ILE A 31 -5.37 -0.82 -8.73
C ILE A 31 -5.36 -2.33 -8.46
N PRO A 32 -5.06 -3.19 -9.46
CA PRO A 32 -5.07 -4.65 -9.31
C PRO A 32 -3.81 -5.19 -8.58
N ILE A 33 -3.48 -4.58 -7.44
CA ILE A 33 -2.40 -4.98 -6.55
C ILE A 33 -2.93 -4.94 -5.12
N GLY A 34 -2.70 -6.00 -4.35
CA GLY A 34 -3.09 -6.10 -2.95
C GLY A 34 -2.13 -7.00 -2.17
N GLY A 35 -2.61 -7.58 -1.08
CA GLY A 35 -1.84 -8.46 -0.21
C GLY A 35 -1.34 -9.75 -0.87
N ILE A 36 -1.95 -10.21 -1.96
CA ILE A 36 -1.55 -11.47 -2.64
C ILE A 36 -0.19 -11.35 -3.32
N GLN A 37 0.20 -10.15 -3.77
CA GLN A 37 1.54 -9.90 -4.31
C GLN A 37 2.59 -10.08 -3.21
N ILE A 38 2.33 -9.58 -1.99
CA ILE A 38 3.20 -9.78 -0.82
C ILE A 38 3.35 -11.28 -0.52
N THR A 39 2.25 -12.01 -0.49
CA THR A 39 2.24 -13.47 -0.26
C THR A 39 3.05 -14.21 -1.31
N LYS A 40 2.91 -13.85 -2.59
CA LYS A 40 3.68 -14.44 -3.70
C LYS A 40 5.17 -14.16 -3.58
N ASP A 41 5.56 -12.95 -3.18
CA ASP A 41 6.96 -12.58 -3.01
C ASP A 41 7.60 -13.36 -1.86
N ILE A 42 6.90 -13.48 -0.72
CA ILE A 42 7.34 -14.31 0.42
C ILE A 42 7.49 -15.78 -0.02
N ALA A 43 6.48 -16.34 -0.69
CA ALA A 43 6.50 -17.72 -1.18
C ALA A 43 7.69 -17.97 -2.10
N THR A 44 7.98 -17.03 -3.00
CA THR A 44 9.09 -17.12 -3.97
C THR A 44 10.43 -17.05 -3.28
N VAL A 45 10.65 -16.05 -2.41
CA VAL A 45 11.94 -15.82 -1.73
C VAL A 45 12.27 -16.96 -0.77
N LEU A 46 11.27 -17.49 -0.07
CA LEU A 46 11.46 -18.57 0.91
C LEU A 46 11.27 -19.98 0.31
N SER A 47 10.85 -20.09 -0.95
CA SER A 47 10.55 -21.36 -1.61
C SER A 47 9.53 -22.24 -0.85
N ILE A 48 8.46 -21.60 -0.34
CA ILE A 48 7.37 -22.26 0.39
C ILE A 48 6.04 -22.14 -0.38
N SER A 49 5.02 -22.89 0.03
CA SER A 49 3.70 -22.77 -0.59
C SER A 49 3.07 -21.39 -0.33
N ALA A 50 2.15 -20.98 -1.19
CA ALA A 50 1.40 -19.72 -1.00
C ALA A 50 0.59 -19.72 0.30
N GLU A 51 0.11 -20.89 0.76
CA GLU A 51 -0.61 -21.00 2.03
C GLU A 51 0.32 -20.77 3.22
N GLU A 52 1.50 -21.40 3.22
CA GLU A 52 2.52 -21.18 4.26
C GLU A 52 3.01 -19.73 4.28
N ALA A 53 3.20 -19.12 3.11
CA ALA A 53 3.57 -17.71 2.99
C ALA A 53 2.49 -16.78 3.55
N GLU A 54 1.21 -17.05 3.30
CA GLU A 54 0.10 -16.26 3.85
C GLU A 54 0.07 -16.37 5.38
N ARG A 55 0.22 -17.60 5.90
CA ARG A 55 0.32 -17.81 7.35
C ARG A 55 1.48 -17.02 7.93
N LEU A 56 2.67 -17.10 7.34
CA LEU A 56 3.84 -16.37 7.82
C LEU A 56 3.61 -14.85 7.78
N LYS A 57 3.01 -14.32 6.71
CA LYS A 57 2.65 -12.90 6.61
C LYS A 57 1.68 -12.47 7.72
N VAL A 58 0.67 -13.29 8.04
CA VAL A 58 -0.34 -12.98 9.06
C VAL A 58 0.21 -13.07 10.49
N PHE A 59 1.04 -14.08 10.77
CA PHE A 59 1.55 -14.33 12.11
C PHE A 59 2.82 -13.55 12.46
N GLU A 60 3.71 -13.35 11.49
CA GLU A 60 5.05 -12.79 11.71
C GLU A 60 5.32 -11.50 10.90
N GLY A 61 4.42 -11.14 9.98
CA GLY A 61 4.61 -9.98 9.10
C GLY A 61 4.60 -8.66 9.87
N THR A 62 5.56 -7.78 9.56
CA THR A 62 5.64 -6.44 10.13
C THR A 62 6.03 -5.41 9.07
N VAL A 63 5.46 -4.21 9.17
CA VAL A 63 5.84 -3.03 8.38
C VAL A 63 6.78 -2.10 9.14
N PHE A 64 7.09 -2.43 10.39
CA PHE A 64 8.02 -1.64 11.20
C PHE A 64 9.46 -1.97 10.82
N MET A 65 10.14 -1.01 10.24
CA MET A 65 11.58 -1.08 9.97
C MET A 65 12.32 -0.28 11.05
N PRO A 66 13.20 -0.90 11.86
CA PRO A 66 13.99 -0.15 12.83
C PRO A 66 14.86 0.89 12.11
N GLU A 67 15.08 2.03 12.75
CA GLU A 67 15.79 3.18 12.18
C GLU A 67 17.17 2.82 11.62
N THR A 68 17.84 1.84 12.24
CA THR A 68 19.15 1.31 11.81
C THR A 68 19.12 0.53 10.50
N ALA A 69 17.94 0.07 10.06
CA ALA A 69 17.73 -0.66 8.82
C ALA A 69 17.04 0.20 7.74
N GLN A 70 16.72 1.47 8.05
CA GLN A 70 16.18 2.39 7.06
C GLN A 70 17.26 2.74 6.04
N THR A 71 17.20 2.08 4.88
CA THR A 71 17.79 2.66 3.67
C THR A 71 17.10 4.00 3.43
N LYS A 72 17.86 5.09 3.26
CA LYS A 72 17.30 6.41 2.90
C LYS A 72 16.50 6.26 1.59
N SER A 73 15.20 5.97 1.69
CA SER A 73 14.34 5.90 0.52
C SER A 73 14.23 7.31 -0.04
N LYS A 74 14.62 7.49 -1.31
CA LYS A 74 14.42 8.74 -2.05
C LYS A 74 12.99 9.22 -1.85
N THR A 75 12.88 10.49 -1.44
CA THR A 75 11.67 11.27 -1.25
C THR A 75 10.56 10.86 -2.22
N ALA A 76 9.38 10.52 -1.69
CA ALA A 76 8.18 10.35 -2.49
C ALA A 76 7.94 11.62 -3.30
N TYR A 77 7.96 11.51 -4.63
CA TYR A 77 7.54 12.61 -5.50
C TYR A 77 6.04 12.83 -5.28
N ILE A 78 5.69 13.88 -4.53
CA ILE A 78 4.32 14.40 -4.54
C ILE A 78 4.09 14.96 -5.94
N TRP A 79 3.42 14.19 -6.79
CA TRP A 79 3.02 14.65 -8.12
C TRP A 79 2.03 15.81 -7.98
N ASN A 80 2.41 17.00 -8.43
CA ASN A 80 1.56 18.18 -8.46
C ASN A 80 1.01 18.36 -9.89
N PRO A 81 -0.29 18.11 -10.15
CA PRO A 81 -0.88 18.26 -11.48
C PRO A 81 -0.78 19.68 -12.05
N PHE A 82 -0.55 20.69 -11.20
CA PHE A 82 -0.50 22.11 -11.56
C PHE A 82 0.91 22.65 -11.76
N LYS A 83 1.97 21.87 -11.50
CA LYS A 83 3.35 22.21 -11.87
C LYS A 83 3.70 21.56 -13.21
N ARG A 84 3.18 22.11 -14.30
CA ARG A 84 3.75 21.93 -15.64
C ARG A 84 4.54 23.20 -15.99
N GLY A 85 5.86 23.07 -15.94
CA GLY A 85 6.85 23.99 -16.49
C GLY A 85 7.96 23.14 -17.08
#